data_AF-A0A662RZT9-F1
#
_entry.id   AF-A0A662RZT9-F1
#
_cell.length_a   1.000
_cell.length_b   1.000
_cell.length_c   1.000
_cell.angle_alpha   90.00
_cell.angle_beta   90.00
_cell.angle_gamma   90.00
#
_symmetry.space_group_name_H-M   'P 1'
#
loop_
_entity.id
_entity.type
_entity.pdbx_description
1 polymer ?
#
loop_
_entity_poly.entity_id
_entity_poly.type
_entity_poly.pdbx_seq_one_letter_code
_entity_poly.pdbx_strand_id
1 'polypeptide(L)' 'TIILSEGRVVADGPTHKVLARRDYLEAGKIRETSLVRVCRELTGGEYVIRFRDLIQLCS' A
#
# COMPACT_ATOMS: atom_id res chain seq x y z
N THR A 1 1.18 0.46 -10.46
CA THR A 1 2.36 0.73 -9.64
C THR A 1 3.30 -0.41 -9.79
N ILE A 2 4.53 -0.09 -10.16
CA ILE A 2 5.62 -1.03 -10.25
C ILE A 2 6.58 -0.72 -9.10
N ILE A 3 6.98 -1.75 -8.35
CA ILE A 3 8.06 -1.64 -7.38
C ILE A 3 9.30 -2.29 -8.00
N LEU A 4 10.38 -1.51 -8.07
CA LEU A 4 11.68 -1.93 -8.56
C LEU A 4 12.64 -2.05 -7.38
N SER A 5 13.39 -3.16 -7.33
CA SER A 5 14.42 -3.42 -6.33
C SER A 5 15.55 -4.20 -7.00
N GLU A 6 16.80 -3.75 -6.80
CA GLU A 6 18.00 -4.40 -7.34
C GLU A 6 17.94 -4.69 -8.86
N GLY A 7 17.39 -3.73 -9.63
CA GLY A 7 17.25 -3.86 -11.09
C GLY A 7 16.16 -4.84 -11.55
N ARG A 8 15.29 -5.31 -10.66
CA ARG A 8 14.19 -6.24 -10.97
C ARG A 8 12.84 -5.69 -10.53
N VAL A 9 11.79 -6.09 -11.25
CA VAL A 9 10.41 -5.85 -10.82
C VAL A 9 10.06 -6.84 -9.71
N VAL A 10 9.74 -6.34 -8.52
CA VAL A 10 9.31 -7.16 -7.37
C VAL A 10 7.81 -7.10 -7.13
N ALA A 11 7.13 -6.09 -7.66
CA ALA A 11 5.67 -6.02 -7.70
C ALA A 11 5.21 -5.22 -8.91
N ASP A 12 4.09 -5.63 -9.51
CA ASP A 12 3.37 -4.87 -10.52
C ASP A 12 1.87 -5.07 -10.32
N GLY A 13 1.10 -4.00 -10.44
CA GLY A 13 -0.35 -4.04 -10.33
C GLY A 13 -0.98 -2.73 -9.84
N PRO A 14 -2.28 -2.75 -9.52
CA PRO A 14 -2.99 -1.59 -9.03
C PRO A 14 -2.39 -1.06 -7.71
N THR A 15 -2.20 0.25 -7.59
CA THR A 15 -1.55 0.91 -6.44
C THR A 15 -2.12 0.47 -5.11
N HIS A 16 -3.46 0.42 -5.01
CA HIS A 16 -4.18 0.10 -3.79
C HIS A 16 -3.98 -1.34 -3.32
N LYS A 17 -3.62 -2.27 -4.23
CA LYS A 17 -3.27 -3.65 -3.87
C LYS A 17 -1.77 -3.77 -3.58
N VAL A 18 -0.95 -3.17 -4.43
CA VAL A 18 0.51 -3.23 -4.31
C VAL A 18 1.00 -2.62 -2.99
N LEU A 19 0.47 -1.46 -2.60
CA LEU A 19 0.86 -0.80 -1.34
C LEU A 19 0.22 -1.43 -0.09
N ALA A 20 -0.83 -2.25 -0.23
CA ALA A 20 -1.45 -2.94 0.91
C ALA A 20 -0.56 -4.10 1.40
N ARG A 21 0.17 -4.71 0.47
CA ARG A 21 1.02 -5.88 0.69
C ARG A 21 2.35 -5.52 1.36
N ARG A 22 2.48 -5.92 2.63
CA ARG A 22 3.67 -5.67 3.45
C ARG A 22 4.94 -6.29 2.86
N ASP A 23 4.84 -7.49 2.31
CA ASP A 23 5.96 -8.20 1.69
C ASP A 23 6.49 -7.47 0.45
N TYR A 24 5.62 -6.85 -0.35
CA TYR A 24 6.05 -6.01 -1.48
C TYR A 24 6.77 -4.74 -1.02
N LEU A 25 6.29 -4.13 0.06
CA LEU A 25 6.96 -2.96 0.65
C LEU A 25 8.34 -3.34 1.20
N GLU A 26 8.45 -4.47 1.91
CA GLU A 26 9.71 -4.98 2.45
C GLU A 26 10.71 -5.35 1.34
N ALA A 27 10.27 -6.08 0.30
CA ALA A 27 11.11 -6.43 -0.86
C ALA A 27 11.58 -5.20 -1.65
N GLY A 28 10.75 -4.15 -1.71
CA GLY A 28 11.07 -2.87 -2.33
C GLY A 28 11.92 -1.93 -1.47
N LYS A 29 12.24 -2.30 -0.22
CA LYS A 29 12.83 -1.38 0.78
C LYS A 29 12.01 -0.09 0.92
N ILE A 30 10.69 -0.16 0.75
CA ILE A 30 9.77 0.98 0.81
C ILE A 30 9.28 1.16 2.24
N ARG A 31 9.43 2.38 2.77
CA ARG A 31 8.90 2.73 4.09
C ARG A 31 7.38 2.72 4.08
N GLU A 32 6.79 2.03 5.04
CA GLU A 32 5.35 2.12 5.29
C GLU A 32 4.94 3.55 5.66
N THR A 33 3.82 4.01 5.08
CA THR A 33 3.26 5.34 5.36
C THR A 33 2.10 5.25 6.34
N SER A 34 1.79 6.35 7.03
CA SER A 34 0.67 6.40 7.98
C SER A 34 -0.67 6.01 7.34
N LEU A 35 -0.89 6.38 6.06
CA LEU A 35 -2.09 6.01 5.32
C LEU A 35 -2.18 4.50 5.13
N VAL A 36 -1.08 3.85 4.73
CA VAL A 36 -1.02 2.39 4.56
C VAL A 36 -1.29 1.69 5.89
N ARG A 37 -0.67 2.16 6.98
CA ARG A 37 -0.87 1.60 8.32
C ARG A 37 -2.34 1.68 8.75
N VAL A 38 -2.95 2.86 8.66
CA VAL A 38 -4.37 3.06 9.01
C VAL A 38 -5.27 2.21 8.11
N CYS A 39 -5.03 2.17 6.81
CA CYS A 39 -5.82 1.34 5.90
C CYS A 39 -5.69 -0.15 6.21
N ARG A 40 -4.51 -0.62 6.66
CA ARG A 40 -4.34 -2.01 7.09
C ARG A 40 -5.19 -2.33 8.31
N GLU A 41 -5.21 -1.44 9.30
CA GLU A 41 -6.05 -1.58 10.50
C GLU A 41 -7.55 -1.61 10.13
N LEU A 42 -7.96 -0.84 9.12
CA LEU A 42 -9.37 -0.77 8.69
C LEU A 42 -9.81 -1.90 7.73
N THR A 43 -8.92 -2.38 6.87
CA THR A 43 -9.26 -3.32 5.78
C THR A 43 -8.68 -4.72 5.96
N GLY A 44 -7.94 -4.96 7.05
CA GLY A 44 -7.19 -6.19 7.24
C GLY A 44 -5.95 -6.32 6.35
N GLY A 45 -5.55 -5.25 5.65
CA GLY A 45 -4.37 -5.26 4.79
C GLY A 45 -4.61 -5.72 3.35
N GLU A 46 -5.87 -5.86 2.95
CA GLU A 46 -6.26 -6.22 1.57
C GLU A 46 -6.20 -5.02 0.62
N TYR A 47 -6.38 -3.80 1.13
CA TYR A 47 -6.60 -2.63 0.29
C TYR A 47 -6.16 -1.31 0.93
N VAL A 48 -5.49 -0.45 0.16
CA VAL A 48 -5.23 0.95 0.56
C VAL A 48 -6.32 1.85 0.01
N ILE A 49 -7.12 2.43 0.91
CA ILE A 49 -8.17 3.40 0.59
C ILE A 49 -7.50 4.74 0.20
N ARG A 50 -8.07 5.44 -0.78
CA ARG A 50 -7.59 6.78 -1.13
C ARG A 50 -7.87 7.73 0.03
N PHE A 51 -6.93 8.62 0.33
CA PHE A 51 -7.04 9.53 1.47
C PHE A 51 -8.33 10.37 1.48
N ARG A 52 -8.79 10.84 0.29
CA ARG A 52 -10.06 11.56 0.17
C ARG A 52 -11.26 10.72 0.61
N ASP A 53 -11.31 9.47 0.17
CA ASP A 53 -12.42 8.55 0.48
C ASP A 53 -12.39 8.20 1.98
N LEU A 54 -11.20 8.09 2.57
CA LEU A 54 -11.02 7.88 4.01
C LEU A 54 -11.55 9.06 4.84
N ILE A 55 -11.28 10.31 4.43
CA ILE A 55 -11.81 11.50 5.12
C ILE A 55 -13.35 11.47 5.10
N GLN A 56 -13.95 11.13 3.96
CA GLN A 56 -15.41 11.07 3.82
C GLN A 56 -16.05 10.01 4.73
N LEU A 57 -15.38 8.88 4.97
CA LEU A 57 -15.87 7.83 5.88
C LEU A 57 -15.83 8.23 7.36
N CYS A 58 -14.96 9.17 7.73
CA CYS A 58 -14.81 9.66 9.10
C CYS A 58 -15.60 10.94 9.37
N SER A 59 -16.36 11.44 8.38
CA SER A 59 -17.22 12.62 8.46
C SER A 59 -18.62 12.23 8.89
#